data_AF-A0AA47B2I1-F1
#
_entry.id   AF-A0AA47B2I1-F1
#
_cell.length_a   1.000
_cell.length_b   1.000
_cell.length_c   1.000
_cell.angle_alpha   90.00
_cell.angle_beta   90.00
_cell.angle_gamma   90.00
#
_symmetry.space_group_name_H-M   'P 1'
#
loop_
_entity.id
_entity.type
_entity.pdbx_description
1 polymer ?
#
loop_
_entity_poly.entity_id
_entity_poly.type
_entity_poly.pdbx_seq_one_letter_code
_entity_poly.pdbx_strand_id
1 'polypeptide(L)' 'MRRILTSSLILIICILTLISSFILAENLDHNYWWQVIGMGIVTFAVGRFYFDQIKSYHENSK' A
#
# COMPACT_ATOMS: atom_id res chain seq x y z
N MET A 1 13.47 8.76 11.58
CA MET A 1 13.18 9.34 10.26
C MET A 1 13.31 8.38 9.08
N ARG A 2 14.48 7.74 8.84
CA ARG A 2 14.67 6.89 7.63
C ARG A 2 13.60 5.81 7.48
N ARG A 3 13.26 5.09 8.55
CA ARG A 3 12.20 4.04 8.56
C ARG A 3 10.82 4.54 8.13
N ILE A 4 10.37 5.71 8.61
CA ILE A 4 9.07 6.27 8.18
C ILE A 4 9.11 6.60 6.70
N LEU A 5 10.19 7.23 6.25
CA LEU A 5 10.36 7.66 4.87
C LEU A 5 10.35 6.45 3.91
N THR A 6 10.98 5.35 4.30
CA THR A 6 10.90 4.09 3.53
C THR A 6 9.49 3.51 3.52
N SER A 7 8.80 3.48 4.67
CA SER A 7 7.43 2.98 4.74
C SER A 7 6.43 3.83 3.95
N SER A 8 6.57 5.16 3.95
CA SER A 8 5.76 6.06 3.11
C SER A 8 5.98 5.77 1.62
N LEU A 9 7.22 5.56 1.21
CA LEU A 9 7.57 5.29 -0.19
C LEU A 9 7.00 3.95 -0.65
N ILE A 10 7.07 2.92 0.20
CA ILE A 10 6.45 1.60 -0.06
C ILE A 10 4.93 1.73 -0.18
N LEU A 11 4.28 2.51 0.69
CA LEU A 11 2.84 2.76 0.62
C LEU A 11 2.43 3.40 -0.72
N ILE A 12 3.19 4.41 -1.17
CA ILE A 12 2.94 5.08 -2.45
C ILE A 12 3.07 4.10 -3.61
N ILE A 13 4.12 3.26 -3.61
CA ILE A 13 4.29 2.23 -4.64
C ILE A 13 3.10 1.27 -4.65
N CYS A 14 2.65 0.79 -3.48
CA CYS A 14 1.50 -0.10 -3.38
C CYS A 14 0.23 0.53 -3.98
N ILE A 15 -0.04 1.80 -3.68
CA ILE A 15 -1.20 2.53 -4.22
C ILE A 15 -1.10 2.65 -5.75
N LEU A 16 0.07 3.01 -6.29
CA LEU A 16 0.28 3.10 -7.74
C LEU A 16 0.06 1.74 -8.42
N THR A 17 0.61 0.67 -7.87
CA THR A 17 0.40 -0.69 -8.41
C THR A 17 -1.04 -1.17 -8.29
N LEU A 18 -1.78 -0.76 -7.26
CA LEU A 18 -3.21 -1.06 -7.13
C LEU A 18 -3.99 -0.42 -8.29
N ILE A 19 -3.74 0.87 -8.54
CA ILE A 19 -4.38 1.61 -9.64
C ILE A 19 -4.03 0.98 -10.98
N SER A 20 -2.76 0.63 -11.23
CA SER A 20 -2.37 -0.07 -12.45
C SER A 20 -3.07 -1.42 -12.60
N SER A 21 -3.25 -2.16 -11.50
CA SER A 21 -3.97 -3.44 -11.52
C SER A 21 -5.45 -3.26 -11.88
N PHE A 22 -6.11 -2.20 -11.39
CA PHE A 22 -7.47 -1.86 -11.78
C PHE A 22 -7.57 -1.55 -13.29
N ILE A 23 -6.64 -0.75 -13.81
CA ILE A 23 -6.60 -0.42 -15.25
C ILE A 23 -6.42 -1.69 -16.09
N LEU A 24 -5.53 -2.61 -15.68
CA LEU A 24 -5.33 -3.90 -16.36
C LEU A 24 -6.60 -4.77 -16.33
N ALA A 25 -7.27 -4.85 -15.18
CA ALA A 25 -8.49 -5.66 -15.03
C ALA A 25 -9.65 -5.16 -15.89
N GLU A 26 -9.82 -3.84 -15.96
CA GLU A 26 -10.90 -3.21 -16.74
C GLU A 26 -10.60 -3.22 -18.25
N ASN A 27 -9.36 -2.97 -18.67
CA ASN A 27 -9.05 -2.72 -20.08
C ASN A 27 -8.47 -3.91 -20.84
N LEU A 28 -7.88 -4.90 -20.17
CA LEU A 28 -7.21 -6.03 -20.83
C LEU A 28 -7.93 -7.36 -20.60
N ASP A 29 -8.09 -7.77 -19.33
CA ASP A 29 -8.72 -9.04 -18.99
C ASP A 29 -9.29 -8.99 -17.56
N HIS A 30 -10.57 -9.32 -17.43
CA HIS A 30 -11.22 -9.39 -16.12
C HIS A 30 -10.62 -10.46 -15.20
N ASN A 31 -9.84 -11.41 -15.72
CA ASN A 31 -9.13 -12.37 -14.87
C ASN A 31 -8.08 -11.68 -13.96
N TYR A 32 -7.60 -10.48 -14.33
CA TYR A 32 -6.72 -9.66 -13.48
C TYR A 32 -7.42 -9.08 -12.25
N TRP A 33 -8.75 -9.23 -12.08
CA TRP A 33 -9.43 -8.86 -10.83
C TRP A 33 -8.87 -9.61 -9.62
N TRP A 34 -8.38 -10.84 -9.79
CA TRP A 34 -7.66 -11.56 -8.74
C TRP A 34 -6.40 -10.83 -8.27
N GLN A 35 -5.67 -10.18 -9.20
CA GLN A 35 -4.51 -9.35 -8.88
C GLN A 35 -4.93 -8.09 -8.14
N VAL A 36 -6.05 -7.46 -8.52
CA VAL A 36 -6.61 -6.29 -7.81
C VAL A 36 -6.95 -6.63 -6.37
N ILE A 37 -7.63 -7.76 -6.14
CA ILE A 37 -8.00 -8.23 -4.80
C ILE A 37 -6.74 -8.51 -3.97
N GLY A 38 -5.78 -9.26 -4.52
CA GLY A 38 -4.52 -9.56 -3.85
C GLY A 38 -3.74 -8.30 -3.48
N MET A 39 -3.67 -7.33 -4.41
CA MET A 39 -2.95 -6.08 -4.18
C MET A 39 -3.70 -5.14 -3.23
N GLY A 40 -5.03 -5.23 -3.15
CA GLY A 40 -5.84 -4.56 -2.14
C GLY A 40 -5.50 -5.01 -0.73
N ILE A 41 -5.37 -6.33 -0.53
CA ILE A 41 -4.97 -6.90 0.77
C ILE A 41 -3.56 -6.44 1.16
N VAL A 42 -2.61 -6.51 0.22
CA VAL A 42 -1.23 -6.06 0.45
C VAL A 42 -1.18 -4.57 0.80
N THR A 43 -1.90 -3.73 0.04
CA THR A 43 -1.95 -2.29 0.28
C THR A 43 -2.54 -1.96 1.65
N PHE A 44 -3.59 -2.69 2.07
CA PHE A 44 -4.18 -2.55 3.40
C PHE A 44 -3.20 -2.94 4.51
N ALA A 45 -2.49 -4.06 4.36
CA ALA A 45 -1.49 -4.51 5.33
C ALA A 45 -0.33 -3.51 5.47
N VAL A 46 0.18 -2.99 4.35
CA VAL A 46 1.22 -1.94 4.33
C VAL A 46 0.71 -0.65 4.96
N GLY A 47 -0.54 -0.26 4.70
CA GLY A 47 -1.20 0.89 5.34
C GLY A 47 -1.28 0.75 6.86
N ARG A 48 -1.70 -0.42 7.35
CA ARG A 48 -1.70 -0.75 8.80
C ARG A 48 -0.30 -0.63 9.39
N PHE A 49 0.70 -1.24 8.76
CA PHE A 49 2.08 -1.19 9.21
C PHE A 49 2.62 0.25 9.25
N TYR A 50 2.30 1.07 8.23
CA TYR A 50 2.67 2.47 8.19
C TYR A 50 2.03 3.27 9.34
N PHE A 51 0.75 3.03 9.62
CA PHE A 51 0.03 3.69 10.70
C PHE A 51 0.62 3.36 12.08
N ASP A 52 0.94 2.08 12.32
CA ASP A 52 1.61 1.64 13.55
C ASP A 52 2.98 2.31 13.74
N GLN A 53 3.73 2.47 12.65
CA GLN A 53 5.02 3.17 12.68
C GLN A 53 4.85 4.66 13.00
N ILE A 54 3.85 5.34 12.42
CA ILE A 54 3.56 6.75 12.77
C ILE A 54 3.19 6.86 14.25
N LYS A 55 2.30 5.99 14.74
CA LYS A 55 1.86 6.00 16.14
C LYS A 55 3.04 5.82 17.09
N SER A 56 3.92 4.86 16.81
CA SER A 56 5.14 4.64 17.60
C SER A 56 6.08 5.85 17.60
N TYR A 57 6.23 6.54 16.46
CA TYR A 57 7.02 7.77 16.41
C TYR A 57 6.40 8.92 17.22
N HIS A 58 5.07 9.05 17.20
CA HIS A 58 4.37 10.09 17.94
C HIS A 58 4.42 9.86 19.46
N GLU A 59 4.34 8.61 19.91
CA GLU A 59 4.48 8.24 21.33
C GLU A 59 5.92 8.41 21.86
N ASN A 60 6.94 8.12 21.05
CA ASN A 60 8.35 8.32 21.43
C ASN A 60 8.85 9.78 21.33
N SER A 61 8.06 10.67 20.71
CA SER A 61 8.39 12.09 20.58
C SER A 61 7.84 12.96 21.72
N LYS A 62 7.12 12.35 22.68
CA LYS A 62 6.58 12.98 23.89
C LYS A 62 7.48 12.71 25.08
#